data_AF-A0A183V3B6-F1
#
_entry.id   AF-A0A183V3B6-F1
#
_cell.length_a   1.000
_cell.length_b   1.000
_cell.length_c   1.000
_cell.angle_alpha   90.00
_cell.angle_beta   90.00
_cell.angle_gamma   90.00
#
_symmetry.space_group_name_H-M   'P 1'
#
loop_
_entity.id
_entity.type
_entity.pdbx_description
1 polymer ?
#
loop_
_entity_poly.entity_id
_entity_poly.type
_entity_poly.pdbx_seq_one_letter_code
_entity_poly.pdbx_strand_id
1 'polypeptide(L)'
;MEEGSPKSATKKEVQIVRKLIVMRNLGVYWNELSTLISDLTDQNEIKCLMQTGMAMNGGKCSGYKYVLEPTTAEMKLLLNRKPEADETNWQTPKLDFSLQMQTLVLRISKTQYQDLLLFLEAQERFGLAAKYSKYRPSLDQYHGHYKQW
;
A
#
# COMPACT_ATOMS: atom_id res chain seq x y z
N MET A 1 44.98 12.02 -40.84
CA MET A 1 43.74 12.64 -40.34
C MET A 1 42.69 11.54 -40.39
N GLU A 2 42.47 10.87 -39.26
CA GLU A 2 41.50 9.75 -39.18
C GLU A 2 40.07 10.28 -39.28
N GLU A 3 39.30 9.68 -40.20
CA GLU A 3 37.86 9.86 -40.33
C GLU A 3 37.13 9.31 -39.10
N GLY A 4 36.20 10.12 -38.58
CA GLY A 4 35.38 9.79 -37.43
C GLY A 4 34.45 8.60 -37.70
N SER A 5 34.63 7.53 -36.94
CA SER A 5 33.72 6.40 -36.88
C SER A 5 32.34 6.82 -36.33
N PRO A 6 31.21 6.37 -36.92
CA PRO A 6 29.90 6.71 -36.42
C PRO A 6 29.65 5.97 -35.11
N LYS A 7 29.53 6.72 -34.00
CA LYS A 7 29.13 6.18 -32.70
C LYS A 7 27.76 5.54 -32.85
N SER A 8 27.71 4.20 -32.85
CA SER A 8 26.45 3.45 -32.88
C SER A 8 25.62 3.85 -31.65
N ALA A 9 24.47 4.47 -31.88
CA ALA A 9 23.49 4.72 -30.83
C ALA A 9 23.06 3.38 -30.23
N THR A 10 23.48 3.11 -28.99
CA THR A 10 23.02 1.96 -28.22
C THR A 10 21.55 2.19 -27.91
N LYS A 11 20.66 1.53 -28.67
CA LYS A 11 19.22 1.54 -28.44
C LYS A 11 18.97 0.99 -27.03
N LYS A 12 18.68 1.86 -26.07
CA LYS A 12 18.36 1.46 -24.69
C LYS A 12 17.01 0.74 -24.75
N GLU A 13 17.01 -0.59 -24.58
CA GLU A 13 15.79 -1.38 -24.49
C GLU A 13 14.87 -0.84 -23.39
N VAL A 14 13.63 -0.52 -23.79
CA VAL A 14 12.55 -0.11 -22.90
C VAL A 14 12.06 -1.35 -22.15
N GLN A 15 12.43 -1.49 -20.87
CA GLN A 15 12.01 -2.62 -20.05
C GLN A 15 10.60 -2.39 -19.50
N ILE A 16 9.59 -2.84 -20.24
CA ILE A 16 8.21 -2.93 -19.75
C ILE A 16 8.07 -4.21 -18.92
N VAL A 17 7.77 -4.08 -17.64
CA VAL A 17 7.53 -5.22 -16.74
C VAL A 17 6.05 -5.53 -16.74
N ARG A 18 5.69 -6.76 -17.10
CA ARG A 18 4.31 -7.28 -17.07
C ARG A 18 4.20 -8.32 -15.96
N LYS A 19 3.22 -8.17 -15.08
CA LYS A 19 2.93 -9.12 -14.00
C LYS A 19 1.44 -9.46 -13.99
N LEU A 20 1.16 -10.75 -13.84
CA LEU A 20 -0.17 -11.24 -13.52
C LEU A 20 -0.21 -11.63 -12.05
N ILE A 21 -1.16 -11.07 -11.31
CA ILE A 21 -1.29 -11.25 -9.87
C ILE A 21 -2.69 -11.82 -9.61
N VAL A 22 -2.75 -12.94 -8.90
CA VAL A 22 -4.00 -13.57 -8.49
C VAL A 22 -4.05 -13.53 -6.97
N MET A 23 -5.03 -12.83 -6.42
CA MET A 23 -5.30 -12.73 -5.00
C MET A 23 -6.52 -13.56 -4.67
N ARG A 24 -6.36 -14.54 -3.78
CA ARG A 24 -7.45 -15.38 -3.29
C ARG A 24 -7.80 -14.96 -1.87
N ASN A 25 -9.10 -14.84 -1.59
CA ASN A 25 -9.61 -14.53 -0.26
C ASN A 25 -9.10 -13.19 0.30
N LEU A 26 -8.99 -12.17 -0.55
CA LEU A 26 -8.61 -10.82 -0.14
C LEU A 26 -9.79 -10.16 0.58
N GLY A 27 -9.68 -9.98 1.90
CA GLY A 27 -10.64 -9.25 2.71
C GLY A 27 -9.96 -8.16 3.52
N VAL A 28 -10.69 -7.08 3.78
CA VAL A 28 -10.21 -5.99 4.64
C VAL A 28 -11.20 -5.83 5.78
N TYR A 29 -10.70 -5.83 7.01
CA TYR A 29 -11.51 -5.62 8.20
C TYR A 29 -11.04 -4.38 8.96
N TRP A 30 -11.96 -3.81 9.73
CA TRP A 30 -11.67 -2.69 10.61
C TRP A 30 -12.43 -2.91 11.92
N ASN A 31 -11.72 -3.34 12.95
CA ASN A 31 -12.30 -3.57 14.27
C ASN A 31 -12.12 -2.32 15.13
N GLU A 32 -13.22 -1.86 15.71
CA GLU A 32 -13.19 -0.82 16.74
C GLU A 32 -12.69 -1.41 18.06
N LEU A 33 -11.87 -0.66 18.80
CA LEU A 33 -11.42 -1.00 20.16
C LEU A 33 -10.90 -2.45 20.30
N SER A 34 -10.15 -2.93 19.30
CA SER A 34 -9.56 -4.27 19.35
C SER A 34 -8.36 -4.33 20.28
N THR A 35 -8.21 -5.43 21.02
CA THR A 35 -6.95 -5.77 21.68
C THR A 35 -5.85 -5.90 20.64
N LEU A 36 -4.73 -5.21 20.85
CA LEU A 36 -3.63 -5.25 19.91
C LEU A 36 -2.78 -6.49 20.16
N ILE A 37 -2.19 -7.02 19.09
CA ILE A 37 -1.21 -8.11 19.21
C ILE A 37 -0.01 -7.67 20.06
N SER A 38 0.31 -6.37 20.06
CA SER A 38 1.38 -5.78 20.88
C SER A 38 1.10 -5.81 22.38
N ASP A 39 -0.15 -5.95 22.80
CA ASP A 39 -0.52 -5.99 24.22
C ASP A 39 -0.20 -7.37 24.82
N LEU A 40 0.00 -8.39 23.96
CA LEU A 40 0.32 -9.74 24.36
C LEU A 40 1.82 -9.90 24.62
N THR A 41 2.17 -10.56 25.73
CA THR A 41 3.57 -10.84 26.10
C THR A 41 4.00 -12.26 25.72
N ASP A 42 3.06 -13.21 25.63
CA ASP A 42 3.38 -14.60 25.30
C ASP A 42 3.47 -14.83 23.78
N GLN A 43 4.57 -15.47 23.36
CA GLN A 43 4.84 -15.75 21.95
C GLN A 43 3.89 -16.83 21.40
N ASN A 44 3.47 -17.79 22.21
CA ASN A 44 2.59 -18.87 21.75
C ASN A 44 1.17 -18.33 21.54
N GLU A 45 0.70 -17.47 22.45
CA GLU A 45 -0.57 -16.76 22.31
C GLU A 45 -0.60 -15.88 21.05
N ILE A 46 0.47 -15.13 20.78
CA ILE A 46 0.59 -14.34 19.54
C ILE A 46 0.47 -15.23 18.29
N LYS A 47 1.19 -16.36 18.26
CA LYS A 47 1.13 -17.30 17.13
C LYS A 47 -0.29 -17.86 16.96
N CYS A 48 -0.93 -18.24 18.06
CA CYS A 48 -2.30 -18.75 18.05
C CYS A 48 -3.29 -17.71 17.51
N LEU A 49 -3.20 -16.45 17.98
CA LEU A 49 -4.05 -15.36 17.53
C LEU A 49 -3.84 -15.06 16.04
N MET A 50 -2.59 -15.03 15.57
CA MET A 50 -2.28 -14.85 14.16
C MET A 50 -2.84 -15.99 13.29
N GLN A 51 -2.70 -17.24 13.74
CA GLN A 51 -3.23 -18.40 13.02
C GLN A 51 -4.78 -18.39 12.99
N THR A 52 -5.42 -18.00 14.09
CA THR A 52 -6.88 -17.91 14.18
C THR A 52 -7.45 -16.75 13.35
N GLY A 53 -6.68 -15.66 13.22
CA GLY A 53 -7.00 -14.52 12.36
C GLY A 53 -6.83 -14.78 10.87
N MET A 54 -6.19 -15.89 10.49
CA MET A 54 -6.10 -16.30 9.10
C MET A 54 -7.39 -17.01 8.68
N ALA A 55 -8.00 -16.51 7.61
CA ALA A 55 -9.18 -17.13 7.04
C ALA A 55 -8.84 -18.48 6.41
N MET A 56 -9.25 -19.57 7.06
CA MET A 56 -9.12 -20.93 6.54
C MET A 56 -10.24 -21.21 5.53
N ASN A 57 -9.89 -21.79 4.38
CA ASN A 57 -10.84 -22.31 3.37
C ASN A 57 -11.88 -21.31 2.83
N GLY A 58 -11.57 -20.01 2.77
CA GLY A 58 -12.47 -18.99 2.21
C GLY A 58 -13.62 -18.57 3.13
N GLY A 59 -13.61 -19.00 4.40
CA GLY A 59 -14.56 -18.56 5.41
C GLY A 59 -14.21 -17.18 5.99
N LYS A 60 -15.23 -16.46 6.49
CA LYS A 60 -15.02 -15.26 7.30
C LYS A 60 -14.55 -15.68 8.69
N CYS A 61 -13.47 -15.09 9.19
CA CYS A 61 -13.08 -15.29 10.57
C CYS A 61 -14.10 -14.62 11.50
N SER A 62 -14.56 -15.33 12.53
CA SER A 62 -15.47 -14.79 13.55
C SER A 62 -14.78 -13.68 14.35
N GLY A 63 -15.50 -12.61 14.65
CA GLY A 63 -14.97 -11.47 15.44
C GLY A 63 -14.34 -10.35 14.62
N TYR A 64 -14.27 -10.48 13.29
CA TYR A 64 -13.82 -9.40 12.41
C TYR A 64 -15.00 -8.67 11.75
N LYS A 65 -14.99 -7.34 11.86
CA LYS A 65 -15.92 -6.44 11.17
C LYS A 65 -15.34 -6.09 9.79
N TYR A 66 -15.70 -6.88 8.79
CA TYR A 66 -15.22 -6.70 7.42
C TYR A 66 -15.78 -5.43 6.77
N VAL A 67 -14.88 -4.60 6.25
CA VAL A 67 -15.19 -3.46 5.37
C VAL A 67 -15.29 -3.93 3.92
N LEU A 68 -14.34 -4.77 3.49
CA LEU A 68 -14.36 -5.51 2.24
C LEU A 68 -14.47 -6.99 2.57
N GLU A 69 -15.55 -7.62 2.15
CA GLU A 69 -15.70 -9.06 2.35
C GLU A 69 -14.66 -9.83 1.53
N PRO A 70 -14.17 -10.98 2.03
CA PRO A 70 -13.15 -11.74 1.32
C PRO A 70 -13.58 -12.09 -0.12
N THR A 71 -12.79 -11.65 -1.09
CA THR A 71 -13.08 -11.83 -2.52
C THR A 71 -11.84 -12.31 -3.29
N THR A 72 -12.08 -12.93 -4.44
CA THR A 72 -11.01 -13.34 -5.36
C THR A 72 -10.85 -12.30 -6.45
N ALA A 73 -9.61 -11.91 -6.70
CA ALA A 73 -9.27 -10.87 -7.66
C ALA A 73 -8.07 -11.28 -8.53
N GLU A 74 -8.16 -11.00 -9.83
CA GLU A 74 -7.08 -11.11 -10.79
C GLU A 74 -6.66 -9.71 -11.25
N MET A 75 -5.36 -9.51 -11.37
CA MET A 75 -4.76 -8.20 -11.57
C MET A 75 -3.66 -8.30 -12.61
N LYS A 76 -3.79 -7.51 -13.69
CA LYS A 76 -2.77 -7.33 -14.72
C LYS A 76 -2.06 -6.02 -14.45
N LEU A 77 -0.76 -6.09 -14.18
CA LEU A 77 0.10 -4.95 -13.90
C LEU A 77 1.11 -4.78 -15.03
N LEU A 78 1.13 -3.59 -15.61
CA LEU A 78 2.13 -3.15 -16.56
C LEU A 78 2.88 -1.96 -15.96
N LEU A 79 4.19 -2.11 -15.80
CA LEU A 79 5.07 -1.07 -15.29
C LEU A 79 6.08 -0.71 -16.38
N ASN A 80 5.92 0.48 -16.93
CA ASN A 80 6.92 1.09 -17.80
C ASN A 80 7.98 1.76 -16.94
N ARG A 81 9.19 1.20 -16.92
CA ARG A 81 10.29 1.68 -16.06
C ARG A 81 10.90 2.99 -16.54
N LYS A 82 10.82 3.28 -17.83
CA LYS A 82 11.44 4.46 -18.48
C LYS A 82 10.51 5.03 -19.54
N PRO A 83 9.37 5.61 -19.14
CA PRO A 83 8.43 6.23 -20.07
C PRO A 83 9.06 7.38 -20.88
N GLU A 84 10.11 8.02 -20.36
CA GLU A 84 10.91 9.04 -21.06
C GLU A 84 11.79 8.50 -22.20
N ALA A 85 12.14 7.22 -22.15
CA ALA A 85 12.97 6.55 -23.16
C ALA A 85 12.13 5.73 -24.14
N ASP A 86 10.82 5.68 -23.91
CA ASP A 86 9.86 4.97 -24.73
C ASP A 86 9.54 5.85 -25.95
N GLU A 87 9.87 5.38 -27.16
CA GLU A 87 9.65 6.08 -28.45
C GLU A 87 8.15 6.43 -28.69
N THR A 88 7.27 6.01 -27.78
CA THR A 88 5.83 6.28 -27.73
C THR A 88 5.45 7.69 -27.23
N ASN A 89 6.41 8.58 -26.95
CA ASN A 89 6.16 9.97 -26.52
C ASN A 89 5.12 10.06 -25.38
N TRP A 90 5.37 9.31 -24.30
CA TRP A 90 4.51 9.28 -23.10
C TRP A 90 3.07 8.76 -23.32
N GLN A 91 2.76 8.14 -24.47
CA GLN A 91 1.45 7.51 -24.67
C GLN A 91 1.25 6.29 -23.76
N THR A 92 2.31 5.55 -23.46
CA THR A 92 2.26 4.45 -22.50
C THR A 92 2.41 5.00 -21.08
N PRO A 93 1.42 4.84 -20.19
CA PRO A 93 1.54 5.30 -18.81
C PRO A 93 2.66 4.54 -18.08
N LYS A 94 3.26 5.19 -17.08
CA LYS A 94 4.30 4.58 -16.23
C LYS A 94 3.78 3.34 -15.51
N LEU A 95 2.54 3.39 -15.07
CA LEU A 95 1.85 2.33 -14.34
C LEU A 95 0.47 2.15 -14.96
N ASP A 96 0.19 0.95 -15.45
CA ASP A 96 -1.14 0.53 -15.87
C ASP A 96 -1.54 -0.71 -15.07
N PHE A 97 -2.76 -0.69 -14.56
CA PHE A 97 -3.29 -1.67 -13.64
C PHE A 97 -4.74 -1.96 -14.04
N SER A 98 -5.00 -3.22 -14.36
CA SER A 98 -6.35 -3.71 -14.67
C SER A 98 -6.73 -4.79 -13.66
N LEU A 99 -7.79 -4.55 -12.91
CA LEU A 99 -8.29 -5.43 -11.86
C LEU A 99 -9.62 -6.04 -12.26
N GLN A 100 -9.72 -7.36 -12.17
CA GLN A 100 -10.93 -8.14 -12.36
C GLN A 100 -11.27 -8.83 -11.05
N MET A 101 -12.45 -8.55 -10.52
CA MET A 101 -12.95 -9.11 -9.26
C MET A 101 -14.26 -9.86 -9.52
N GLN A 102 -14.48 -10.98 -8.83
CA GLN A 102 -15.74 -11.73 -8.96
C GLN A 102 -16.92 -10.96 -8.36
N THR A 103 -16.84 -10.64 -7.07
CA THR A 103 -17.89 -9.91 -6.35
C THR A 103 -17.25 -8.89 -5.41
N LEU A 104 -17.66 -7.63 -5.52
CA LEU A 104 -17.24 -6.57 -4.61
C LEU A 104 -18.37 -6.32 -3.59
N VAL A 105 -18.16 -6.71 -2.34
CA VAL A 105 -19.09 -6.43 -1.24
C VAL A 105 -18.41 -5.50 -0.24
N LEU A 106 -18.93 -4.28 -0.16
CA LEU A 106 -18.46 -3.25 0.78
C LEU A 106 -19.52 -3.03 1.86
N ARG A 107 -19.10 -3.12 3.12
CA ARG A 107 -19.97 -2.91 4.28
C ARG A 107 -19.26 -2.04 5.30
N ILE A 108 -19.73 -0.81 5.47
CA ILE A 108 -19.15 0.13 6.44
C ILE A 108 -20.22 0.45 7.49
N SER A 109 -19.92 0.17 8.75
CA SER A 109 -20.77 0.59 9.86
C SER A 109 -20.60 2.09 10.15
N LYS A 110 -21.54 2.69 10.88
CA LYS A 110 -21.47 4.11 11.26
C LYS A 110 -20.19 4.44 12.06
N THR A 111 -19.81 3.56 12.97
CA THR A 111 -18.63 3.69 13.82
C THR A 111 -17.34 3.52 13.01
N GLN A 112 -17.28 2.52 12.12
CA GLN A 112 -16.16 2.38 11.18
C GLN A 112 -16.00 3.59 10.27
N TYR A 113 -17.10 4.21 9.83
CA TYR A 113 -17.05 5.42 9.02
C TYR A 113 -16.39 6.59 9.78
N GLN A 114 -16.72 6.77 11.07
CA GLN A 114 -16.10 7.79 11.90
C GLN A 114 -14.60 7.54 12.08
N ASP A 115 -14.21 6.28 12.35
CA ASP A 115 -12.80 5.90 12.47
C ASP A 115 -12.02 6.12 11.16
N LEU A 116 -12.64 5.81 10.02
CA LEU A 116 -12.05 6.06 8.70
C LEU A 116 -11.80 7.55 8.47
N LEU A 117 -12.72 8.43 8.88
CA LEU A 117 -12.51 9.88 8.78
C LEU A 117 -11.33 10.35 9.64
N LEU A 118 -11.24 9.87 10.89
CA LEU A 118 -10.12 10.16 11.78
C LEU A 118 -8.79 9.63 11.21
N PHE A 119 -8.81 8.44 10.61
CA PHE A 119 -7.66 7.86 9.94
C PHE A 119 -7.20 8.70 8.75
N LEU A 120 -8.14 9.19 7.92
CA LEU A 120 -7.81 10.05 6.78
C LEU A 120 -7.17 11.37 7.23
N GLU A 121 -7.69 11.98 8.30
CA GLU A 121 -7.07 13.17 8.91
C GLU A 121 -5.66 12.87 9.44
N ALA A 122 -5.47 11.72 10.11
CA ALA A 122 -4.16 11.29 10.56
C ALA A 122 -3.17 11.07 9.39
N GLN A 123 -3.64 10.52 8.28
CA GLN A 123 -2.82 10.31 7.08
C GLN A 123 -2.35 11.63 6.47
N GLU A 124 -3.21 12.66 6.43
CA GLU A 124 -2.82 14.01 6.02
C GLU A 124 -1.71 14.56 6.93
N ARG A 125 -1.87 14.43 8.26
CA ARG A 125 -0.86 14.83 9.24
C ARG A 125 0.45 14.08 9.05
N PHE A 126 0.42 12.78 8.71
CA PHE A 126 1.64 12.01 8.41
C PHE A 126 2.32 12.50 7.12
N GLY A 127 1.54 12.84 6.09
CA GLY A 127 2.08 13.43 4.86
C GLY A 127 2.78 14.76 5.11
N LEU A 128 2.17 15.63 5.93
CA LEU A 128 2.78 16.88 6.36
C LEU A 128 4.02 16.62 7.22
N ALA A 129 3.93 15.73 8.21
CA ALA A 129 5.06 15.38 9.08
C ALA A 129 6.26 14.86 8.26
N ALA A 130 6.03 13.99 7.26
CA ALA A 130 7.08 13.50 6.38
C ALA A 130 7.71 14.64 5.54
N LYS A 131 6.89 15.54 4.98
CA LYS A 131 7.37 16.70 4.20
C LYS A 131 8.21 17.66 5.04
N TYR A 132 7.79 17.92 6.28
CA TYR A 132 8.44 18.88 7.17
C TYR A 132 9.45 18.24 8.14
N SER A 133 9.67 16.92 8.05
CA SER A 133 10.56 16.18 8.97
C SER A 133 12.00 16.71 8.96
N LYS A 134 12.47 17.28 7.85
CA LYS A 134 13.82 17.87 7.75
C LYS A 134 13.98 19.20 8.49
N TYR A 135 12.87 19.89 8.77
CA TYR A 135 12.85 21.15 9.51
C TYR A 135 12.60 20.91 11.00
N ARG A 136 12.33 19.66 11.41
CA ARG A 136 12.14 19.30 12.80
C ARG A 136 13.49 19.31 13.51
N PRO A 137 13.68 20.10 14.57
CA PRO A 137 14.88 20.05 15.38
C PRO A 137 15.03 18.65 16.01
N SER A 138 16.27 18.17 16.13
CA SER A 138 16.61 16.89 16.73
C SER A 138 16.46 16.94 18.25
N LEU A 139 15.22 17.03 18.71
CA LEU A 139 14.84 17.11 20.11
C LEU A 139 13.89 15.96 20.41
N ASP A 140 14.14 15.28 21.53
CA ASP A 140 13.30 14.18 22.00
C ASP A 140 11.91 14.67 22.46
N GLN A 141 11.77 15.96 22.73
CA GLN A 141 10.54 16.59 23.20
C GLN A 141 10.12 17.74 22.29
N TYR A 142 8.82 17.82 21.99
CA TYR A 142 8.26 18.89 21.16
C TYR A 142 7.90 20.15 21.97
N HIS A 143 7.74 20.02 23.29
CA HIS A 143 7.36 21.10 24.20
C HIS A 143 8.58 21.80 24.81
N GLY A 144 8.46 23.10 25.12
CA GLY A 144 9.50 23.86 25.85
C GLY A 144 10.66 24.38 24.99
N HIS A 145 10.69 24.03 23.71
CA HIS A 145 11.79 24.35 22.79
C HIS A 145 11.44 25.39 21.73
N TYR A 146 10.53 26.32 22.01
CA TYR A 146 10.00 27.31 21.04
C TYR A 146 11.06 28.18 20.35
N LYS A 147 12.28 28.27 20.88
CA LYS A 147 13.41 28.99 20.25
C LYS A 147 14.18 28.16 19.22
N GLN A 148 14.00 26.83 19.24
CA GLN A 148 14.70 25.86 18.38
C GLN A 148 13.80 25.35 17.25
N TRP A 149 12.51 25.70 17.28
CA TRP A 149 11.49 25.40 16.28
C TRP A 149 11.20 26.61 15.38
#